data_AF-A0A1H5FX84-F1
#
_entry.id   AF-A0A1H5FX84-F1
#
_cell.length_a   1.000
_cell.length_b   1.000
_cell.length_c   1.000
_cell.angle_alpha   90.00
_cell.angle_beta   90.00
_cell.angle_gamma   90.00
#
_symmetry.space_group_name_H-M   'P 1'
#
loop_
_entity.id
_entity.type
_entity.pdbx_description
1 polymer ?
#
loop_
_entity_poly.entity_id
_entity_poly.type
_entity_poly.pdbx_seq_one_letter_code
_entity_poly.pdbx_strand_id
1 'polypeptide(L)'
;MNTAVNANVVHESEAQRQHARVKIPAKLRFFGPDRTPVEARVIDLSAGGLAFNAGQLPLKIGDVYKARLQFVIDNLGLAMDVELQVRSFDRPTGRVGCQFQNLEPQDISTLRHLITSHLAGDIVSMGEVLATLQRDNFTKARKIKDGGHGMTAFGRLRAVTFSLAIFIVGLAAFGFIFKSVYGMYFVSHAQAGLVSVPGMNITMPRDGTVQSLIKADGVAAKGAPLATFSTSMLDVLKGHLDDNQLQPAKVEELFGKQMTGTLTSPCDCTVAQQLVANGQYASKGDVIFQLVPRNSEANVEARFSYRQFGDVRPGTNVSFQIAGEDKTRTGKIVSSTSLKSADLSSDIRVLIQPDEPLDSKFAGRPVEVNSDRGPNLNWLIDKAMASGL
;
A
#
# COMPACT_ATOMS: atom_id res chain seq x y z
N MET A 1 -49.62 -13.10 -38.51
CA MET A 1 -49.86 -11.64 -38.59
C MET A 1 -49.95 -11.12 -37.17
N ASN A 2 -49.03 -10.24 -36.77
CA ASN A 2 -49.18 -9.26 -35.68
C ASN A 2 -47.88 -8.44 -35.64
N THR A 3 -47.85 -7.38 -36.45
CA THR A 3 -46.82 -6.35 -36.45
C THR A 3 -47.13 -5.37 -35.31
N ALA A 4 -46.36 -5.46 -34.22
CA ALA A 4 -46.38 -4.44 -33.18
C ALA A 4 -45.73 -3.16 -33.72
N VAL A 5 -46.55 -2.11 -33.84
CA VAL A 5 -46.15 -0.77 -34.24
C VAL A 5 -45.38 -0.13 -33.08
N ASN A 6 -44.08 0.04 -33.23
CA ASN A 6 -43.27 0.88 -32.35
C ASN A 6 -43.55 2.35 -32.69
N ALA A 7 -44.54 2.94 -32.01
CA ALA A 7 -44.76 4.38 -32.02
C ALA A 7 -43.61 5.05 -31.25
N ASN A 8 -42.60 5.50 -31.99
CA ASN A 8 -41.53 6.34 -31.49
C ASN A 8 -42.11 7.74 -31.23
N VAL A 9 -42.69 7.94 -30.03
CA VAL A 9 -43.20 9.24 -29.58
C VAL A 9 -42.02 10.14 -29.28
N VAL A 10 -41.54 10.82 -30.31
CA VAL A 10 -40.65 11.98 -30.20
C VAL A 10 -41.50 13.11 -29.62
N HIS A 11 -41.09 13.69 -28.50
CA HIS A 11 -41.69 14.91 -28.00
C HIS A 11 -41.55 15.99 -29.07
N GLU A 12 -42.66 16.34 -29.72
CA GLU A 12 -42.81 17.52 -30.56
C GLU A 12 -42.42 18.74 -29.74
N SER A 13 -41.16 19.15 -29.88
CA SER A 13 -40.66 20.38 -29.30
C SER A 13 -41.15 21.51 -30.21
N GLU A 14 -42.24 22.14 -29.80
CA GLU A 14 -42.65 23.51 -30.17
C GLU A 14 -42.33 23.94 -31.61
N ALA A 15 -43.14 23.45 -32.55
CA ALA A 15 -43.41 24.17 -33.79
C ALA A 15 -44.29 25.42 -33.50
N GLN A 16 -43.85 26.31 -32.60
CA GLN A 16 -44.50 27.59 -32.38
C GLN A 16 -43.89 28.65 -33.31
N ARG A 17 -44.71 29.11 -34.26
CA ARG A 17 -44.63 30.40 -35.01
C ARG A 17 -43.24 30.84 -35.47
N GLN A 18 -42.78 30.33 -36.61
CA GLN A 18 -41.52 30.67 -37.28
C GLN A 18 -41.38 32.14 -37.80
N HIS A 19 -42.23 33.10 -37.39
CA HIS A 19 -42.29 34.42 -38.03
C HIS A 19 -42.34 35.62 -37.06
N ALA A 20 -42.01 35.46 -35.79
CA ALA A 20 -41.91 36.63 -34.91
C ALA A 20 -40.74 37.52 -35.35
N ARG A 21 -41.07 38.72 -35.85
CA ARG A 21 -40.10 39.81 -36.08
C ARG A 21 -40.16 40.75 -34.90
N VAL A 22 -39.02 40.95 -34.25
CA VAL A 22 -38.89 41.75 -33.04
C VAL A 22 -38.01 42.97 -33.27
N LYS A 23 -38.31 44.04 -32.54
CA LYS A 23 -37.54 45.29 -32.58
C LYS A 23 -36.54 45.31 -31.43
N ILE A 24 -35.46 44.55 -31.59
CA ILE A 24 -34.36 44.54 -30.61
C ILE A 24 -33.35 45.63 -30.99
N PRO A 25 -32.91 46.48 -30.04
CA PRO A 25 -31.83 47.44 -30.28
C PRO A 25 -30.53 46.73 -30.67
N ALA A 26 -30.20 46.77 -31.96
CA ALA A 26 -28.98 46.18 -32.49
C ALA A 26 -28.35 47.09 -33.55
N LYS A 27 -27.02 47.00 -33.64
CA LYS A 27 -26.18 47.68 -34.63
C LYS A 27 -25.57 46.66 -35.55
N LEU A 28 -25.57 46.94 -36.84
CA LEU A 28 -24.96 46.12 -37.87
C LEU A 28 -23.74 46.85 -38.42
N ARG A 29 -22.57 46.24 -38.32
CA ARG A 29 -21.33 46.76 -38.93
C ARG A 29 -20.95 45.87 -40.10
N PHE A 30 -20.87 46.43 -41.29
CA PHE A 30 -20.49 45.68 -42.49
C PHE A 30 -19.62 46.57 -43.40
N PHE A 31 -18.95 45.96 -44.37
CA PHE A 31 -18.21 46.70 -45.38
C PHE A 31 -19.11 46.93 -46.60
N GLY A 32 -19.29 48.20 -46.99
CA GLY A 32 -20.05 48.56 -48.19
C GLY A 32 -19.34 48.14 -49.49
N PRO A 33 -19.97 48.39 -50.66
CA PRO A 33 -19.39 48.07 -51.97
C PRO A 33 -17.98 48.65 -52.17
N ASP A 34 -17.71 49.84 -51.63
CA ASP A 34 -16.43 50.55 -51.73
C ASP A 34 -15.45 50.18 -50.60
N ARG A 35 -15.68 49.07 -49.89
CA ARG A 35 -14.92 48.61 -48.71
C ARG A 35 -14.85 49.60 -47.55
N THR A 36 -15.74 50.59 -47.51
CA THR A 36 -15.88 51.49 -46.37
C THR A 36 -16.67 50.80 -45.25
N PRO A 37 -16.25 50.92 -43.98
CA PRO A 37 -17.01 50.39 -42.86
C PRO A 37 -18.28 51.22 -42.66
N VAL A 38 -19.44 50.55 -42.76
CA VAL A 38 -20.76 51.14 -42.57
C VAL A 38 -21.36 50.59 -41.28
N GLU A 39 -21.88 51.49 -40.44
CA GLU A 39 -22.64 51.14 -39.24
C GLU A 39 -24.11 51.52 -39.46
N ALA A 40 -25.00 50.54 -39.42
CA ALA A 40 -26.43 50.71 -39.61
C ALA A 40 -27.20 50.23 -38.37
N ARG A 41 -28.31 50.91 -38.06
CA ARG A 41 -29.24 50.46 -37.02
C ARG A 41 -30.18 49.40 -37.59
N VAL A 42 -30.33 48.29 -36.88
CA VAL A 42 -31.29 47.23 -37.20
C VAL A 42 -32.71 47.71 -36.86
N ILE A 43 -33.64 47.52 -37.79
CA ILE A 43 -35.05 47.90 -37.67
C ILE A 43 -35.85 46.75 -37.04
N ASP A 44 -35.69 45.54 -37.57
CA ASP A 44 -36.30 44.33 -37.05
C ASP A 44 -35.40 43.11 -37.26
N LEU A 45 -35.55 42.12 -36.38
CA LEU A 45 -34.79 40.88 -36.38
C LEU A 45 -35.73 39.67 -36.24
N SER A 46 -35.35 38.57 -36.89
CA SER A 46 -36.00 37.27 -36.80
C SER A 46 -34.94 36.16 -36.81
N ALA A 47 -35.35 34.92 -36.53
CA ALA A 47 -34.45 33.76 -36.60
C ALA A 47 -33.88 33.51 -38.01
N GLY A 48 -34.51 34.01 -39.07
CA GLY A 48 -34.09 33.79 -40.47
C GLY A 48 -33.46 35.00 -41.16
N GLY A 49 -33.46 36.17 -40.53
CA GLY A 49 -32.95 37.38 -41.16
C GLY A 49 -33.27 38.64 -40.38
N LEU A 50 -32.81 39.78 -40.90
CA LEU A 50 -32.96 41.09 -40.29
C LEU A 50 -33.25 42.15 -41.36
N ALA A 51 -33.83 43.27 -40.93
CA ALA A 51 -33.95 44.46 -41.75
C ALA A 51 -33.17 45.61 -41.11
N PHE A 52 -32.48 46.42 -41.92
CA PHE A 52 -31.77 47.62 -41.47
C PHE A 52 -31.98 48.77 -42.45
N ASN A 53 -31.65 49.99 -42.03
CA ASN A 53 -31.66 51.15 -42.91
C ASN A 53 -30.23 51.41 -43.42
N ALA A 54 -30.03 51.31 -44.74
CA ALA A 54 -28.74 51.56 -45.39
C ALA A 54 -28.58 53.01 -45.88
N GLY A 55 -29.54 53.89 -45.60
CA GLY A 55 -29.56 55.25 -46.11
C GLY A 55 -29.60 55.29 -47.63
N GLN A 56 -28.70 56.06 -48.25
CA GLN A 56 -28.56 56.16 -49.70
C GLN A 56 -27.53 55.18 -50.29
N LEU A 57 -27.05 54.20 -49.50
CA LEU A 57 -26.06 53.24 -49.99
C LEU A 57 -26.72 52.29 -51.02
N PRO A 58 -26.22 52.21 -52.27
CA PRO A 58 -26.81 51.36 -53.29
C PRO A 58 -26.41 49.90 -53.04
N LEU A 59 -27.29 49.13 -52.38
CA LEU A 59 -27.13 47.68 -52.22
C LEU A 59 -27.88 46.93 -53.33
N LYS A 60 -27.26 45.91 -53.93
CA LYS A 60 -27.89 45.07 -54.94
C LYS A 60 -28.53 43.84 -54.30
N ILE A 61 -29.68 43.44 -54.82
CA ILE A 61 -30.36 42.21 -54.41
C ILE A 61 -29.52 41.01 -54.87
N GLY A 62 -29.28 40.07 -53.97
CA GLY A 62 -28.49 38.87 -54.20
C GLY A 62 -27.07 38.94 -53.63
N ASP A 63 -26.52 40.13 -53.38
CA ASP A 63 -25.19 40.32 -52.82
C ASP A 63 -25.10 39.78 -51.39
N VAL A 64 -23.96 39.17 -51.07
CA VAL A 64 -23.66 38.61 -49.75
C VAL A 64 -22.61 39.46 -49.06
N TYR A 65 -22.93 39.97 -47.88
CA TYR A 65 -22.04 40.78 -47.06
C TYR A 65 -21.69 40.05 -45.76
N LYS A 66 -20.40 40.04 -45.41
CA LYS A 66 -19.96 39.67 -44.06
C LYS A 66 -20.18 40.86 -43.15
N ALA A 67 -20.97 40.65 -42.10
CA ALA A 67 -21.35 41.69 -41.17
C ALA A 67 -21.17 41.21 -39.74
N ARG A 68 -20.97 42.15 -38.82
CA ARG A 68 -20.95 41.92 -37.39
C ARG A 68 -22.20 42.54 -36.78
N LEU A 69 -23.09 41.68 -36.28
CA LEU A 69 -24.30 42.08 -35.60
C LEU A 69 -24.01 42.24 -34.11
N GLN A 70 -24.28 43.43 -33.57
CA GLN A 70 -23.96 43.82 -32.20
C GLN A 70 -25.23 44.19 -31.44
N PHE A 71 -25.46 43.50 -30.32
CA PHE A 71 -26.54 43.77 -29.39
C PHE A 71 -25.97 44.46 -28.16
N VAL A 72 -26.71 45.42 -27.61
CA VAL A 72 -26.43 46.00 -26.30
C VAL A 72 -27.67 45.80 -25.45
N ILE A 73 -27.56 44.95 -24.44
CA ILE A 73 -28.64 44.61 -23.51
C ILE A 73 -28.08 44.83 -22.10
N ASP A 74 -28.67 45.75 -21.32
CA ASP A 74 -28.30 46.03 -19.92
C ASP A 74 -26.78 46.14 -19.64
N ASN A 75 -26.07 46.91 -20.48
CA ASN A 75 -24.61 47.11 -20.48
C ASN A 75 -23.75 45.91 -20.90
N LEU A 76 -24.34 44.81 -21.37
CA LEU A 76 -23.63 43.70 -22.00
C LEU A 76 -23.63 43.86 -23.53
N GLY A 77 -22.43 43.83 -24.13
CA GLY A 77 -22.24 43.82 -25.58
C GLY A 77 -22.11 42.40 -26.11
N LEU A 78 -23.08 41.92 -26.91
CA LEU A 78 -22.97 40.67 -27.65
C LEU A 78 -22.66 40.97 -29.11
N ALA A 79 -21.65 40.31 -29.69
CA ALA A 79 -21.31 40.45 -31.10
C ALA A 79 -21.28 39.08 -31.77
N MET A 80 -21.91 38.97 -32.95
CA MET A 80 -21.90 37.77 -33.78
C MET A 80 -21.52 38.13 -35.21
N ASP A 81 -20.67 37.30 -35.82
CA ASP A 81 -20.26 37.44 -37.22
C ASP A 81 -21.25 36.66 -38.10
N VAL A 82 -21.89 37.34 -39.05
CA VAL A 82 -22.99 36.81 -39.86
C VAL A 82 -22.77 37.10 -41.34
N GLU A 83 -23.17 36.16 -42.19
CA GLU A 83 -23.25 36.38 -43.64
C GLU A 83 -24.69 36.77 -44.00
N LEU A 84 -24.85 37.92 -44.65
CA LEU A 84 -26.16 38.49 -44.98
C LEU A 84 -26.33 38.55 -46.48
N GLN A 85 -27.34 37.86 -47.01
CA GLN A 85 -27.75 38.02 -48.40
C GLN A 85 -28.88 39.04 -48.51
N VAL A 86 -28.69 40.07 -49.33
CA VAL A 86 -29.73 41.08 -49.60
C VAL A 86 -30.87 40.44 -50.40
N ARG A 87 -32.09 40.45 -49.85
CA ARG A 87 -33.29 39.91 -50.50
C ARG A 87 -34.24 41.00 -51.00
N SER A 88 -34.24 42.16 -50.37
CA SER A 88 -35.08 43.28 -50.74
C SER A 88 -34.37 44.61 -50.46
N PHE A 89 -34.52 45.57 -51.35
CA PHE A 89 -33.99 46.92 -51.22
C PHE A 89 -35.04 47.93 -51.67
N ASP A 90 -35.51 48.75 -50.74
CA ASP A 90 -36.48 49.81 -51.02
C ASP A 90 -35.76 51.17 -51.08
N ARG A 91 -35.65 51.73 -52.30
CA ARG A 91 -34.92 52.97 -52.59
C ARG A 91 -35.49 54.22 -51.89
N PRO A 92 -36.81 54.47 -51.90
CA PRO A 92 -37.37 55.65 -51.23
C PRO A 92 -37.21 55.63 -49.70
N THR A 93 -37.24 54.47 -49.04
CA THR A 93 -37.13 54.39 -47.57
C THR A 93 -35.73 54.03 -47.07
N GLY A 94 -34.83 53.57 -47.95
CA GLY A 94 -33.52 53.05 -47.60
C GLY A 94 -33.56 51.72 -46.83
N ARG A 95 -34.74 51.06 -46.77
CA ARG A 95 -34.94 49.82 -46.01
C ARG A 95 -34.40 48.63 -46.80
N VAL A 96 -33.57 47.84 -46.12
CA VAL A 96 -32.91 46.67 -46.70
C VAL A 96 -33.26 45.45 -45.88
N GLY A 97 -33.85 44.44 -46.53
CA GLY A 97 -34.15 43.15 -45.91
C GLY A 97 -33.12 42.12 -46.31
N CYS A 98 -32.45 41.53 -45.32
CA CYS A 98 -31.42 40.51 -45.52
C CYS A 98 -31.83 39.18 -44.89
N GLN A 99 -31.41 38.10 -45.55
CA GLN A 99 -31.50 36.75 -45.02
C GLN A 99 -30.13 36.31 -44.52
N PHE A 100 -30.09 35.63 -43.37
CA PHE A 100 -28.85 35.02 -42.91
C PHE A 100 -28.49 33.83 -43.80
N GLN A 101 -27.22 33.76 -44.19
CA GLN A 101 -26.62 32.64 -44.89
C GLN A 101 -25.64 31.94 -43.95
N ASN A 102 -25.62 30.60 -43.99
CA ASN A 102 -24.63 29.77 -43.29
C ASN A 102 -24.44 30.09 -41.80
N LEU A 103 -25.50 30.45 -41.06
CA LEU A 103 -25.41 30.58 -39.60
C LEU A 103 -25.06 29.25 -38.96
N GLU A 104 -24.13 29.26 -38.02
CA GLU A 104 -23.83 28.07 -37.22
C GLU A 104 -25.05 27.72 -36.36
N PRO A 105 -25.31 26.43 -36.08
CA PRO A 105 -26.42 26.01 -35.22
C PRO A 105 -26.43 26.70 -33.85
N GLN A 106 -25.26 27.06 -33.33
CA GLN A 106 -25.05 27.80 -32.08
C GLN A 106 -25.51 29.25 -32.15
N ASP A 107 -25.30 29.94 -33.28
CA ASP A 107 -25.79 31.30 -33.48
C ASP A 107 -27.31 31.33 -33.64
N ILE A 108 -27.88 30.31 -34.29
CA ILE A 108 -29.34 30.16 -34.45
C ILE A 108 -30.02 29.96 -33.09
N SER A 109 -29.46 29.11 -32.22
CA SER A 109 -30.02 28.91 -30.88
C SER A 109 -29.91 30.17 -30.02
N THR A 110 -28.78 30.87 -30.09
CA THR A 110 -28.56 32.14 -29.40
C THR A 110 -29.56 33.21 -29.87
N LEU A 111 -29.72 33.39 -31.19
CA LEU A 111 -30.70 34.32 -31.76
C LEU A 111 -32.14 33.99 -31.34
N ARG A 112 -32.53 32.70 -31.37
CA ARG A 112 -33.86 32.28 -30.93
C ARG A 112 -34.08 32.57 -29.46
N HIS A 113 -33.12 32.24 -28.60
CA HIS A 113 -33.23 32.50 -27.17
C HIS A 113 -33.33 34.00 -26.87
N LEU A 114 -32.54 34.84 -27.56
CA LEU A 114 -32.64 36.30 -27.44
C LEU A 114 -34.02 36.83 -27.87
N ILE A 115 -34.54 36.34 -29.01
CA ILE A 115 -35.87 36.74 -29.51
C ILE A 115 -36.97 36.32 -28.54
N THR A 116 -36.94 35.07 -28.06
CA THR A 116 -37.94 34.55 -27.13
C THR A 116 -37.90 35.28 -25.79
N SER A 117 -36.71 35.53 -25.23
CA SER A 117 -36.56 36.24 -23.96
C SER A 117 -37.03 37.69 -24.08
N HIS A 118 -36.72 38.36 -25.19
CA HIS A 118 -37.21 39.72 -25.45
C HIS A 118 -38.73 39.78 -25.61
N LEU A 119 -39.34 38.77 -26.24
CA LEU A 119 -40.81 38.67 -26.34
C LEU A 119 -41.48 38.35 -25.01
N ALA A 120 -40.82 37.57 -24.15
CA ALA A 120 -41.30 37.24 -22.81
C ALA A 120 -41.20 38.42 -21.83
N GLY A 121 -40.36 39.41 -22.13
CA GLY A 121 -40.07 40.54 -21.24
C GLY A 121 -39.06 40.21 -20.14
N ASP A 122 -38.35 39.08 -20.28
CA ASP A 122 -37.39 38.60 -19.30
C ASP A 122 -36.03 39.31 -19.44
N ILE A 123 -35.40 39.60 -18.30
CA ILE A 123 -34.04 40.18 -18.25
C ILE A 123 -33.05 39.07 -18.57
N VAL A 124 -32.44 39.13 -19.76
CA VAL A 124 -31.45 38.14 -20.22
C VAL A 124 -30.21 38.19 -19.31
N SER A 125 -30.04 37.19 -18.45
CA SER A 125 -28.90 37.07 -17.52
C SER A 125 -27.76 36.24 -18.11
N MET A 126 -26.50 36.59 -17.80
CA MET A 126 -25.28 35.89 -18.28
C MET A 126 -25.32 34.37 -18.02
N GLY A 127 -25.91 33.95 -16.90
CA GLY A 127 -25.99 32.54 -16.52
C GLY A 127 -26.82 31.70 -17.50
N GLU A 128 -27.85 32.27 -18.11
CA GLU A 128 -28.74 31.55 -19.02
C GLU A 128 -28.16 31.43 -20.43
N VAL A 129 -27.49 32.49 -20.94
CA VAL A 129 -26.78 32.42 -22.22
C VAL A 129 -25.63 31.42 -22.13
N LEU A 130 -24.85 31.43 -21.04
CA LEU A 130 -23.80 30.43 -20.82
C LEU A 130 -24.37 29.02 -20.63
N ALA A 131 -25.48 28.88 -19.91
CA ALA A 131 -26.14 27.59 -19.74
C ALA A 131 -26.66 27.04 -21.08
N THR A 132 -27.18 27.87 -21.99
CA THR A 132 -27.57 27.41 -23.33
C THR A 132 -26.38 27.03 -24.21
N LEU A 133 -25.24 27.71 -24.07
CA LEU A 133 -23.99 27.33 -24.75
C LEU A 133 -23.38 26.03 -24.19
N GLN A 134 -23.50 25.77 -22.88
CA GLN A 134 -22.99 24.56 -22.22
C GLN A 134 -23.96 23.37 -22.24
N ARG A 135 -25.26 23.61 -22.45
CA ARG A 135 -26.28 22.57 -22.48
C ARG A 135 -26.30 21.97 -23.88
N ASP A 136 -25.32 21.11 -24.12
CA ASP A 136 -25.27 20.13 -25.21
C ASP A 136 -26.48 19.18 -25.15
N ASN A 137 -27.65 19.69 -25.51
CA ASN A 137 -28.86 18.91 -25.78
C ASN A 137 -28.95 18.55 -27.26
N PHE A 138 -27.80 18.36 -27.91
CA PHE A 138 -27.74 17.63 -29.15
C PHE A 138 -27.52 16.16 -28.81
N THR A 139 -28.60 15.37 -28.91
CA THR A 139 -28.43 13.94 -29.15
C THR A 139 -27.39 13.81 -30.25
N LYS A 140 -26.20 13.27 -29.92
CA LYS A 140 -25.21 12.89 -30.93
C LYS A 140 -25.99 12.29 -32.08
N ALA A 141 -25.83 12.84 -33.28
CA ALA A 141 -26.31 12.18 -34.49
C ALA A 141 -25.91 10.73 -34.32
N ARG A 142 -26.92 9.83 -34.25
CA ARG A 142 -26.67 8.40 -34.09
C ARG A 142 -25.64 8.09 -35.15
N LYS A 143 -24.40 7.75 -34.75
CA LYS A 143 -23.45 7.13 -35.68
C LYS A 143 -24.29 6.05 -36.31
N ILE A 144 -24.58 6.19 -37.60
CA ILE A 144 -25.17 5.11 -38.37
C ILE A 144 -24.14 4.01 -38.18
N LYS A 145 -24.45 3.12 -37.25
CA LYS A 145 -23.69 1.91 -37.02
C LYS A 145 -23.90 1.21 -38.34
N ASP A 146 -22.84 1.15 -39.13
CA ASP A 146 -22.83 0.37 -40.36
C ASP A 146 -23.62 -0.92 -40.11
N GLY A 147 -24.55 -1.16 -41.02
CA GLY A 147 -25.60 -2.14 -40.85
C GLY A 147 -25.04 -3.46 -40.31
N GLY A 148 -25.69 -3.96 -39.28
CA GLY A 148 -25.89 -5.39 -39.07
C GLY A 148 -24.74 -6.34 -39.39
N HIS A 149 -23.51 -6.07 -38.93
CA HIS A 149 -22.57 -7.15 -38.67
C HIS A 149 -22.42 -7.28 -37.16
N GLY A 150 -23.17 -8.23 -36.59
CA GLY A 150 -22.78 -8.80 -35.30
C GLY A 150 -21.30 -9.14 -35.37
N MET A 151 -20.53 -8.75 -34.35
CA MET A 151 -19.07 -8.94 -34.30
C MET A 151 -18.70 -10.27 -34.98
N THR A 152 -17.91 -10.22 -36.05
CA THR A 152 -17.39 -11.40 -36.74
C THR A 152 -16.84 -12.37 -35.70
N ALA A 153 -16.99 -13.69 -35.90
CA ALA A 153 -16.58 -14.71 -34.94
C ALA A 153 -15.13 -14.50 -34.45
N PHE A 154 -14.26 -14.02 -35.35
CA PHE A 154 -12.88 -13.62 -35.06
C PHE A 154 -12.76 -12.40 -34.11
N GLY A 155 -13.61 -11.39 -34.28
CA GLY A 155 -13.68 -10.23 -33.39
C GLY A 155 -14.20 -10.59 -31.98
N ARG A 156 -15.14 -11.54 -31.89
CA ARG A 156 -15.59 -12.09 -30.58
C ARG A 156 -14.48 -12.89 -29.91
N LEU A 157 -13.77 -13.73 -30.66
CA LEU A 157 -12.65 -14.50 -30.13
C LEU A 157 -11.54 -13.58 -29.58
N ARG A 158 -11.18 -12.54 -30.34
CA ARG A 158 -10.17 -11.55 -29.90
C ARG A 158 -10.60 -10.74 -28.67
N ALA A 159 -11.88 -10.38 -28.58
CA ALA A 159 -12.40 -9.67 -27.42
C ALA A 159 -12.43 -10.56 -26.17
N VAL A 160 -12.80 -11.84 -26.32
CA VAL A 160 -12.81 -12.82 -25.24
C VAL A 160 -11.38 -13.13 -24.78
N THR A 161 -10.42 -13.33 -25.69
CA THR A 161 -9.03 -13.62 -25.32
C THR A 161 -8.38 -12.43 -24.60
N PHE A 162 -8.65 -11.20 -25.04
CA PHE A 162 -8.16 -10.00 -24.36
C PHE A 162 -8.78 -9.81 -22.97
N SER A 163 -10.10 -10.03 -22.85
CA SER A 163 -10.80 -9.95 -21.55
C SER A 163 -10.33 -11.03 -20.58
N LEU A 164 -10.10 -12.25 -21.07
CA LEU A 164 -9.56 -13.36 -20.29
C LEU A 164 -8.12 -13.08 -19.84
N ALA A 165 -7.29 -12.51 -20.70
CA ALA A 165 -5.92 -12.14 -20.34
C ALA A 165 -5.91 -11.11 -19.20
N ILE A 166 -6.74 -10.06 -19.29
CA ILE A 166 -6.89 -9.07 -18.21
C ILE A 166 -7.42 -9.72 -16.93
N PHE A 167 -8.39 -10.62 -17.05
CA PHE A 167 -8.94 -11.35 -15.90
C PHE A 167 -7.87 -12.21 -15.20
N ILE A 168 -7.02 -12.92 -15.95
CA ILE A 168 -5.93 -13.73 -15.39
C ILE A 168 -4.90 -12.84 -14.69
N VAL A 169 -4.56 -11.68 -15.28
CA VAL A 169 -3.67 -10.70 -14.62
C VAL A 169 -4.31 -10.17 -13.34
N GLY A 170 -5.60 -9.86 -13.36
CA GLY A 170 -6.36 -9.46 -12.18
C GLY A 170 -6.39 -10.53 -11.09
N LEU A 171 -6.59 -11.80 -11.46
CA LEU A 171 -6.58 -12.94 -10.54
C LEU A 171 -5.18 -13.16 -9.92
N ALA A 172 -4.13 -13.04 -10.72
CA ALA A 172 -2.74 -13.14 -10.24
C ALA A 172 -2.41 -12.00 -9.28
N ALA A 173 -2.79 -10.75 -9.61
CA ALA A 173 -2.63 -9.60 -8.73
C ALA A 173 -3.43 -9.77 -7.42
N PHE A 174 -4.67 -10.25 -7.50
CA PHE A 174 -5.49 -10.56 -6.33
C PHE A 174 -4.85 -11.63 -5.45
N GLY A 175 -4.36 -12.73 -6.03
CA GLY A 175 -3.64 -13.78 -5.31
C GLY A 175 -2.37 -13.27 -4.63
N PHE A 176 -1.62 -12.38 -5.29
CA PHE A 176 -0.43 -11.76 -4.71
C PHE A 176 -0.77 -10.84 -3.52
N ILE A 177 -1.80 -10.00 -3.65
CA ILE A 177 -2.27 -9.13 -2.57
C ILE A 177 -2.76 -9.99 -1.40
N PHE A 178 -3.57 -11.02 -1.67
CA PHE A 178 -4.07 -11.93 -0.64
C PHE A 178 -2.92 -12.62 0.10
N LYS A 179 -1.92 -13.16 -0.61
CA LYS A 179 -0.71 -13.73 -0.01
C LYS A 179 0.05 -12.73 0.86
N SER A 180 0.18 -11.48 0.39
CA SER A 180 0.92 -10.43 1.10
C SER A 180 0.20 -10.01 2.38
N VAL A 181 -1.13 -9.86 2.33
CA VAL A 181 -1.95 -9.56 3.50
C VAL A 181 -1.91 -10.73 4.49
N TYR A 182 -1.98 -11.97 4.01
CA TYR A 182 -1.87 -13.15 4.86
C TYR A 182 -0.52 -13.17 5.60
N GLY A 183 0.59 -13.00 4.88
CA GLY A 183 1.92 -12.96 5.48
C GLY A 183 2.10 -11.85 6.51
N MET A 184 1.50 -10.68 6.29
CA MET A 184 1.59 -9.55 7.21
C MET A 184 0.79 -9.75 8.51
N TYR A 185 -0.36 -10.42 8.46
CA TYR A 185 -1.28 -10.51 9.60
C TYR A 185 -1.21 -11.85 10.36
N PHE A 186 -0.82 -12.94 9.70
CA PHE A 186 -0.90 -14.29 10.28
C PHE A 186 0.45 -14.98 10.45
N VAL A 187 1.52 -14.46 9.84
CA VAL A 187 2.86 -15.04 9.96
C VAL A 187 3.73 -14.13 10.82
N SER A 188 4.11 -14.66 11.98
CA SER A 188 5.03 -13.99 12.90
C SER A 188 6.44 -14.51 12.68
N HIS A 189 7.31 -13.64 12.15
CA HIS A 189 8.73 -13.91 11.98
C HIS A 189 9.52 -13.61 13.26
N ALA A 190 10.45 -14.49 13.63
CA ALA A 190 11.43 -14.21 14.66
C ALA A 190 12.42 -13.14 14.19
N GLN A 191 12.83 -12.25 15.09
CA GLN A 191 13.86 -11.24 14.82
C GLN A 191 15.25 -11.86 14.70
N ALA A 192 15.49 -12.93 15.45
CA ALA A 192 16.73 -13.70 15.41
C ALA A 192 16.47 -15.11 15.95
N GLY A 193 17.17 -16.10 15.41
CA GLY A 193 17.16 -17.47 15.91
C GLY A 193 18.53 -18.13 15.78
N LEU A 194 18.84 -19.04 16.69
CA LEU A 194 20.06 -19.83 16.67
C LEU A 194 19.79 -21.23 17.21
N VAL A 195 20.55 -22.20 16.70
CA VAL A 195 20.58 -23.55 17.29
C VAL A 195 21.36 -23.49 18.60
N SER A 196 20.71 -23.84 19.70
CA SER A 196 21.25 -23.85 21.05
C SER A 196 21.37 -25.28 21.55
N VAL A 197 22.49 -25.61 22.17
CA VAL A 197 22.70 -26.89 22.84
C VAL A 197 22.81 -26.61 24.34
N PRO A 198 22.13 -27.38 25.21
CA PRO A 198 22.15 -27.14 26.64
C PRO A 198 23.58 -27.28 27.19
N GLY A 199 24.24 -26.15 27.41
CA GLY A 199 25.56 -26.09 28.01
C GLY A 199 25.49 -26.06 29.54
N MET A 200 26.56 -26.48 30.20
CA MET A 200 26.71 -26.38 31.64
C MET A 200 28.04 -25.77 32.02
N ASN A 201 28.02 -24.99 33.08
CA ASN A 201 29.17 -24.24 33.57
C ASN A 201 29.80 -24.97 34.75
N ILE A 202 31.08 -25.30 34.63
CA ILE A 202 31.87 -25.81 35.75
C ILE A 202 32.53 -24.62 36.43
N THR A 203 32.10 -24.37 37.66
CA THR A 203 32.59 -23.24 38.45
C THR A 203 33.62 -23.68 39.47
N MET A 204 34.40 -22.71 39.90
CA MET A 204 35.44 -22.91 40.87
C MET A 204 34.84 -23.04 42.30
N PRO A 205 35.09 -24.13 43.05
CA PRO A 205 34.52 -24.31 44.39
C PRO A 205 35.16 -23.41 45.46
N ARG A 206 36.38 -22.93 45.24
CA ARG A 206 37.22 -22.17 46.19
C ARG A 206 38.20 -21.28 45.43
N ASP A 207 38.62 -20.18 46.04
CA ASP A 207 39.64 -19.30 45.48
C ASP A 207 40.97 -20.03 45.27
N GLY A 208 41.59 -19.90 44.10
CA GLY A 208 42.83 -20.59 43.80
C GLY A 208 43.30 -20.48 42.35
N THR A 209 44.43 -21.14 42.04
CA THR A 209 44.95 -21.22 40.66
C THR A 209 44.48 -22.48 39.97
N VAL A 210 44.11 -22.39 38.70
CA VAL A 210 43.57 -23.52 37.91
C VAL A 210 44.58 -24.03 36.89
N GLN A 211 44.69 -25.35 36.76
CA GLN A 211 45.49 -26.02 35.74
C GLN A 211 44.62 -27.03 34.97
N SER A 212 44.39 -26.80 33.68
CA SER A 212 43.62 -27.72 32.84
C SER A 212 44.36 -29.04 32.65
N LEU A 213 43.59 -30.13 32.69
CA LEU A 213 44.01 -31.50 32.42
C LEU A 213 43.33 -32.09 31.17
N ILE A 214 42.57 -31.26 30.45
CA ILE A 214 41.82 -31.67 29.25
C ILE A 214 42.81 -31.96 28.10
N LYS A 215 42.56 -33.06 27.40
CA LYS A 215 43.31 -33.47 26.21
C LYS A 215 42.88 -32.63 25.00
N ALA A 216 43.70 -32.61 23.95
CA ALA A 216 43.45 -31.80 22.75
C ALA A 216 42.13 -32.11 22.02
N ASP A 217 41.53 -33.28 22.26
CA ASP A 217 40.22 -33.68 21.73
C ASP A 217 39.04 -33.01 22.45
N GLY A 218 39.25 -32.41 23.62
CA GLY A 218 38.23 -31.70 24.38
C GLY A 218 37.11 -32.59 24.92
N VAL A 219 37.27 -33.92 24.89
CA VAL A 219 36.23 -34.88 25.33
C VAL A 219 36.49 -35.30 26.77
N ALA A 220 35.48 -35.15 27.62
CA ALA A 220 35.53 -35.60 29.01
C ALA A 220 34.36 -36.55 29.30
N ALA A 221 34.69 -37.78 29.72
CA ALA A 221 33.70 -38.70 30.24
C ALA A 221 33.19 -38.25 31.61
N LYS A 222 32.01 -38.73 32.02
CA LYS A 222 31.48 -38.49 33.36
C LYS A 222 32.48 -38.95 34.42
N GLY A 223 32.83 -38.05 35.34
CA GLY A 223 33.82 -38.26 36.40
C GLY A 223 35.27 -38.04 35.97
N ALA A 224 35.54 -37.78 34.69
CA ALA A 224 36.90 -37.51 34.22
C ALA A 224 37.43 -36.18 34.78
N PRO A 225 38.74 -36.09 35.11
CA PRO A 225 39.34 -34.87 35.61
C PRO A 225 39.46 -33.83 34.48
N LEU A 226 38.89 -32.64 34.70
CA LEU A 226 38.92 -31.51 33.77
C LEU A 226 40.09 -30.57 34.07
N ALA A 227 40.28 -30.25 35.34
CA ALA A 227 41.37 -29.40 35.81
C ALA A 227 41.69 -29.73 37.27
N THR A 228 42.91 -29.41 37.67
CA THR A 228 43.27 -29.31 39.10
C THR A 228 43.24 -27.85 39.51
N PHE A 229 42.89 -27.61 40.76
CA PHE A 229 43.00 -26.30 41.38
C PHE A 229 43.89 -26.39 42.61
N SER A 230 44.65 -25.33 42.89
CA SER A 230 45.46 -25.19 44.09
C SER A 230 44.97 -24.00 44.90
N THR A 231 44.67 -24.20 46.17
CA THR A 231 44.21 -23.16 47.10
C THR A 231 45.09 -23.13 48.36
N SER A 232 45.18 -21.97 49.01
CA SER A 232 45.91 -21.85 50.28
C SER A 232 45.13 -22.57 51.39
N MET A 233 45.82 -23.36 52.22
CA MET A 233 45.19 -24.03 53.37
C MET A 233 44.58 -23.03 54.36
N LEU A 234 45.07 -21.79 54.38
CA LEU A 234 44.46 -20.71 55.17
C LEU A 234 43.02 -20.40 54.72
N ASP A 235 42.74 -20.36 53.41
CA ASP A 235 41.39 -20.11 52.87
C ASP A 235 40.40 -21.24 53.17
N VAL A 236 40.90 -22.46 53.37
CA VAL A 236 40.10 -23.60 53.80
C VAL A 236 39.69 -23.46 55.27
N LEU A 237 40.60 -22.94 56.10
CA LEU A 237 40.44 -22.87 57.56
C LEU A 237 39.81 -21.57 58.07
N LYS A 238 39.74 -20.50 57.27
CA LYS A 238 39.13 -19.20 57.63
C LYS A 238 37.70 -19.27 58.22
N GLY A 239 36.94 -20.35 57.99
CA GLY A 239 35.60 -20.56 58.56
C GLY A 239 35.54 -21.47 59.79
N HIS A 240 36.67 -22.02 60.24
CA HIS A 240 36.76 -23.02 61.32
C HIS A 240 37.85 -22.70 62.36
N LEU A 241 38.48 -21.53 62.28
CA LEU A 241 39.49 -21.10 63.24
C LEU A 241 38.85 -20.21 64.30
N ASP A 242 38.91 -20.63 65.57
CA ASP A 242 38.64 -19.77 66.72
C ASP A 242 39.80 -18.78 66.91
N ASP A 243 39.52 -17.57 67.42
CA ASP A 243 40.52 -16.49 67.61
C ASP A 243 41.78 -16.92 68.38
N ASN A 244 41.68 -17.94 69.23
CA ASN A 244 42.79 -18.50 70.01
C ASN A 244 43.76 -19.39 69.21
N GLN A 245 43.44 -19.75 67.96
CA GLN A 245 44.29 -20.59 67.08
C GLN A 245 45.11 -19.77 66.07
N LEU A 246 44.94 -18.45 66.02
CA LEU A 246 45.70 -17.53 65.17
C LEU A 246 47.06 -17.14 65.80
N GLN A 247 47.82 -18.10 66.32
CA GLN A 247 49.20 -17.81 66.75
C GLN A 247 50.09 -17.55 65.53
N PRO A 248 50.95 -16.51 65.52
CA PRO A 248 51.73 -16.10 64.36
C PRO A 248 52.56 -17.23 63.73
N ALA A 249 53.14 -18.10 64.55
CA ALA A 249 53.95 -19.23 64.09
C ALA A 249 53.13 -20.32 63.37
N LYS A 250 51.87 -20.54 63.77
CA LYS A 250 50.97 -21.52 63.15
C LYS A 250 50.42 -21.00 61.82
N VAL A 251 50.25 -19.68 61.73
CA VAL A 251 49.80 -18.99 60.53
C VAL A 251 50.85 -19.10 59.41
N GLU A 252 52.13 -18.89 59.70
CA GLU A 252 53.22 -19.10 58.71
C GLU A 252 53.31 -20.55 58.22
N GLU A 253 53.13 -21.54 59.11
CA GLU A 253 53.12 -22.97 58.73
C GLU A 253 51.95 -23.30 57.78
N LEU A 254 50.79 -22.68 58.00
CA LEU A 254 49.57 -22.88 57.20
C LEU A 254 49.60 -22.11 55.87
N PHE A 255 50.28 -20.97 55.80
CA PHE A 255 50.50 -20.24 54.53
C PHE A 255 51.34 -21.05 53.53
N GLY A 256 52.28 -21.86 54.01
CA GLY A 256 53.15 -22.69 53.17
C GLY A 256 52.49 -23.96 52.61
N LYS A 257 51.34 -24.38 53.15
CA LYS A 257 50.63 -25.59 52.69
C LYS A 257 49.54 -25.23 51.70
N GLN A 258 49.67 -25.74 50.48
CA GLN A 258 48.63 -25.65 49.46
C GLN A 258 47.82 -26.95 49.44
N MET A 259 46.51 -26.81 49.30
CA MET A 259 45.59 -27.92 49.08
C MET A 259 45.27 -27.99 47.59
N THR A 260 45.44 -29.16 46.99
CA THR A 260 45.06 -29.42 45.61
C THR A 260 43.75 -30.19 45.55
N GLY A 261 42.88 -29.80 44.64
CA GLY A 261 41.63 -30.51 44.33
C GLY A 261 41.46 -30.67 42.83
N THR A 262 40.52 -31.52 42.43
CA THR A 262 40.26 -31.81 41.01
C THR A 262 38.82 -31.48 40.67
N LEU A 263 38.62 -30.71 39.60
CA LEU A 263 37.33 -30.48 38.97
C LEU A 263 37.04 -31.66 38.04
N THR A 264 35.88 -32.28 38.18
CA THR A 264 35.47 -33.43 37.36
C THR A 264 34.26 -33.09 36.51
N SER A 265 34.14 -33.76 35.36
CA SER A 265 32.97 -33.61 34.49
C SER A 265 31.74 -34.30 35.10
N PRO A 266 30.57 -33.66 35.17
CA PRO A 266 29.33 -34.29 35.66
C PRO A 266 28.65 -35.19 34.61
N CYS A 267 29.12 -35.17 33.35
CA CYS A 267 28.50 -35.80 32.19
C CYS A 267 29.53 -36.26 31.15
N ASP A 268 29.09 -37.07 30.19
CA ASP A 268 29.84 -37.34 28.97
C ASP A 268 29.71 -36.14 28.02
N CYS A 269 30.66 -35.22 28.13
CA CYS A 269 30.57 -33.88 27.58
C CYS A 269 31.84 -33.48 26.81
N THR A 270 31.68 -32.57 25.86
CA THR A 270 32.78 -31.88 25.18
C THR A 270 32.96 -30.49 25.76
N VAL A 271 34.20 -30.06 25.91
CA VAL A 271 34.55 -28.71 26.37
C VAL A 271 34.31 -27.76 25.20
N ALA A 272 33.29 -26.90 25.31
CA ALA A 272 33.01 -25.88 24.32
C ALA A 272 33.97 -24.69 24.45
N GLN A 273 34.26 -24.28 25.68
CA GLN A 273 35.18 -23.17 25.94
C GLN A 273 35.84 -23.31 27.32
N GLN A 274 37.13 -22.96 27.38
CA GLN A 274 37.86 -22.70 28.63
C GLN A 274 37.94 -21.18 28.82
N LEU A 275 37.38 -20.68 29.92
CA LEU A 275 37.30 -19.25 30.22
C LEU A 275 38.47 -18.75 31.07
N VAL A 276 39.08 -19.63 31.86
CA VAL A 276 40.26 -19.32 32.69
C VAL A 276 41.46 -20.09 32.17
N ALA A 277 42.54 -19.38 31.83
CA ALA A 277 43.74 -20.00 31.29
C ALA A 277 44.53 -20.78 32.35
N ASN A 278 45.41 -21.68 31.90
CA ASN A 278 46.25 -22.47 32.79
C ASN A 278 47.18 -21.59 33.63
N GLY A 279 47.28 -21.89 34.92
CA GLY A 279 48.06 -21.15 35.91
C GLY A 279 47.42 -19.84 36.36
N GLN A 280 46.23 -19.49 35.85
CA GLN A 280 45.54 -18.28 36.29
C GLN A 280 44.74 -18.50 37.57
N TYR A 281 44.64 -17.41 38.33
CA TYR A 281 43.81 -17.35 39.52
C TYR A 281 42.32 -17.22 39.13
N ALA A 282 41.47 -17.98 39.82
CA ALA A 282 40.02 -17.92 39.72
C ALA A 282 39.41 -17.88 41.13
N SER A 283 38.38 -17.07 41.28
CA SER A 283 37.64 -16.91 42.53
C SER A 283 36.55 -17.98 42.64
N LYS A 284 36.08 -18.23 43.86
CA LYS A 284 34.93 -19.11 44.10
C LYS A 284 33.72 -18.61 43.31
N GLY A 285 33.14 -19.51 42.51
CA GLY A 285 32.00 -19.24 41.65
C GLY A 285 32.35 -18.86 40.22
N ASP A 286 33.62 -18.53 39.93
CA ASP A 286 34.05 -18.21 38.57
C ASP A 286 33.90 -19.43 37.66
N VAL A 287 33.37 -19.22 36.45
CA VAL A 287 33.19 -20.29 35.46
C VAL A 287 34.54 -20.58 34.80
N ILE A 288 35.00 -21.83 34.91
CA ILE A 288 36.27 -22.27 34.35
C ILE A 288 36.06 -22.91 32.97
N PHE A 289 35.08 -23.81 32.88
CA PHE A 289 34.74 -24.51 31.64
C PHE A 289 33.26 -24.40 31.34
N GLN A 290 32.97 -24.24 30.06
CA GLN A 290 31.64 -24.46 29.51
C GLN A 290 31.64 -25.81 28.79
N LEU A 291 30.82 -26.74 29.27
CA LEU A 291 30.69 -28.09 28.75
C LEU A 291 29.37 -28.24 27.97
N VAL A 292 29.38 -29.06 26.93
CA VAL A 292 28.21 -29.40 26.12
C VAL A 292 28.06 -30.92 26.07
N PRO A 293 26.88 -31.49 26.39
CA PRO A 293 26.65 -32.94 26.32
C PRO A 293 26.80 -33.49 24.91
N ARG A 294 27.47 -34.64 24.76
CA ARG A 294 27.67 -35.26 23.43
C ARG A 294 26.42 -35.87 22.82
N ASN A 295 25.46 -36.28 23.65
CA ASN A 295 24.23 -36.95 23.22
C ASN A 295 22.98 -36.08 23.44
N SER A 296 23.13 -34.77 23.63
CA SER A 296 21.97 -33.90 23.72
C SER A 296 21.43 -33.55 22.34
N GLU A 297 20.12 -33.65 22.20
CA GLU A 297 19.40 -33.07 21.07
C GLU A 297 19.51 -31.53 21.15
N ALA A 298 19.84 -30.91 20.02
CA ALA A 298 19.91 -29.47 19.94
C ALA A 298 18.50 -28.87 19.90
N ASN A 299 18.32 -27.77 20.61
CA ASN A 299 17.10 -26.97 20.58
C ASN A 299 17.30 -25.74 19.68
N VAL A 300 16.21 -25.04 19.38
CA VAL A 300 16.28 -23.75 18.69
C VAL A 300 15.86 -22.66 19.67
N GLU A 301 16.71 -21.66 19.85
CA GLU A 301 16.36 -20.44 20.58
C GLU A 301 16.01 -19.35 19.58
N ALA A 302 14.85 -18.71 19.76
CA ALA A 302 14.41 -17.62 18.91
C ALA A 302 13.94 -16.42 19.73
N ARG A 303 14.09 -15.23 19.14
CA ARG A 303 13.66 -13.95 19.72
C ARG A 303 12.50 -13.41 18.90
N PHE A 304 11.41 -13.09 19.58
CA PHE A 304 10.22 -12.47 19.01
C PHE A 304 9.97 -11.12 19.67
N SER A 305 9.29 -10.22 18.95
CA SER A 305 8.86 -8.96 19.54
C SER A 305 7.74 -9.19 20.56
N TYR A 306 7.64 -8.34 21.58
CA TYR A 306 6.59 -8.35 22.60
C TYR A 306 5.18 -8.28 21.99
N ARG A 307 5.02 -7.61 20.84
CA ARG A 307 3.74 -7.56 20.11
C ARG A 307 3.26 -8.94 19.66
N GLN A 308 4.18 -9.88 19.46
CA GLN A 308 3.92 -11.25 19.02
C GLN A 308 3.76 -12.22 20.20
N PHE A 309 3.71 -11.73 21.46
CA PHE A 309 3.54 -12.58 22.65
C PHE A 309 2.36 -13.55 22.54
N GLY A 310 1.25 -13.08 21.96
CA GLY A 310 0.09 -13.91 21.74
C GLY A 310 0.38 -15.14 20.89
N ASP A 311 1.30 -15.04 19.93
CA ASP A 311 1.61 -16.05 18.91
C ASP A 311 2.65 -17.06 19.38
N VAL A 312 3.45 -16.73 20.40
CA VAL A 312 4.62 -17.52 20.80
C VAL A 312 4.45 -18.21 22.15
N ARG A 313 3.23 -18.65 22.44
CA ARG A 313 2.92 -19.34 23.69
C ARG A 313 3.50 -20.76 23.72
N PRO A 314 3.82 -21.29 24.91
CA PRO A 314 4.18 -22.69 25.07
C PRO A 314 3.10 -23.59 24.48
N GLY A 315 3.52 -24.59 23.70
CA GLY A 315 2.67 -25.50 22.96
C GLY A 315 2.40 -25.11 21.51
N THR A 316 2.77 -23.90 21.09
CA THR A 316 2.56 -23.46 19.70
C THR A 316 3.53 -24.18 18.75
N ASN A 317 3.00 -24.64 17.61
CA ASN A 317 3.81 -25.20 16.54
C ASN A 317 4.44 -24.09 15.72
N VAL A 318 5.72 -24.24 15.40
CA VAL A 318 6.48 -23.29 14.60
C VAL A 318 7.24 -24.04 13.50
N SER A 319 7.46 -23.37 12.38
CA SER A 319 8.37 -23.83 11.35
C SER A 319 9.68 -23.07 11.45
N PHE A 320 10.78 -23.75 11.18
CA PHE A 320 12.09 -23.12 11.19
C PHE A 320 13.00 -23.67 10.11
N GLN A 321 13.93 -22.84 9.65
CA GLN A 321 14.90 -23.19 8.63
C GLN A 321 16.30 -22.81 9.11
N ILE A 322 17.21 -23.77 9.07
CA ILE A 322 18.60 -23.59 9.50
C ILE A 322 19.41 -23.04 8.33
N ALA A 323 20.25 -22.04 8.59
CA ALA A 323 21.14 -21.50 7.57
C ALA A 323 22.05 -22.60 6.98
N GLY A 324 22.00 -22.73 5.65
CA GLY A 324 22.72 -23.76 4.90
C GLY A 324 21.95 -25.06 4.66
N GLU A 325 20.71 -25.19 5.15
CA GLU A 325 19.77 -26.23 4.74
C GLU A 325 18.60 -25.64 3.95
N ASP A 326 18.19 -26.30 2.85
CA ASP A 326 16.97 -25.96 2.10
C ASP A 326 15.71 -26.61 2.70
N LYS A 327 15.87 -27.48 3.72
CA LYS A 327 14.76 -28.18 4.36
C LYS A 327 14.16 -27.31 5.46
N THR A 328 12.88 -26.98 5.34
CA THR A 328 12.08 -26.45 6.46
C THR A 328 11.74 -27.58 7.43
N ARG A 329 11.95 -27.34 8.72
CA ARG A 329 11.63 -28.27 9.81
C ARG A 329 10.53 -27.68 10.70
N THR A 330 9.91 -28.52 11.50
CA THR A 330 8.86 -28.12 12.45
C THR A 330 9.31 -28.40 13.88
N GLY A 331 8.74 -27.66 14.82
CA GLY A 331 8.94 -27.90 16.24
C GLY A 331 7.89 -27.20 17.09
N LYS A 332 7.98 -27.42 18.39
CA LYS A 332 7.05 -26.89 19.38
C LYS A 332 7.74 -25.96 20.36
N ILE A 333 7.10 -24.83 20.67
CA ILE A 333 7.58 -23.92 21.72
C ILE A 333 7.39 -24.61 23.08
N VAL A 334 8.48 -24.82 23.82
CA VAL A 334 8.47 -25.41 25.16
C VAL A 334 8.39 -24.35 26.24
N SER A 335 9.07 -23.23 26.05
CA SER A 335 9.06 -22.11 26.99
C SER A 335 9.11 -20.77 26.27
N SER A 336 8.49 -19.78 26.89
CA SER A 336 8.51 -18.39 26.47
C SER A 336 8.84 -17.51 27.67
N THR A 337 10.03 -16.93 27.69
CA THR A 337 10.56 -16.18 28.84
C THR A 337 10.91 -14.76 28.40
N SER A 338 10.53 -13.77 29.20
CA SER A 338 11.01 -12.39 29.02
C SER A 338 12.49 -12.33 29.42
N LEU A 339 13.32 -11.72 28.57
CA LEU A 339 14.77 -11.62 28.78
C LEU A 339 15.14 -10.89 30.09
N LYS A 340 14.28 -9.99 30.56
CA LYS A 340 14.34 -9.39 31.89
C LYS A 340 12.92 -9.31 32.44
N SER A 341 12.70 -9.78 33.66
CA SER A 341 11.41 -9.66 34.35
C SER A 341 11.20 -8.28 34.98
N ALA A 342 12.30 -7.53 35.20
CA ALA A 342 12.29 -6.19 35.80
C ALA A 342 12.31 -5.04 34.79
N ASP A 343 12.70 -5.31 33.54
CA ASP A 343 12.62 -4.37 32.42
C ASP A 343 11.48 -4.84 31.52
N LEU A 344 10.65 -3.93 31.04
CA LEU A 344 9.68 -4.20 29.96
C LEU A 344 10.41 -4.38 28.63
N SER A 345 11.39 -5.29 28.59
CA SER A 345 12.20 -5.57 27.42
C SER A 345 11.28 -6.01 26.30
N SER A 346 11.40 -5.35 25.16
CA SER A 346 10.53 -5.52 23.99
C SER A 346 10.60 -6.90 23.33
N ASP A 347 11.41 -7.82 23.83
CA ASP A 347 11.78 -9.04 23.15
C ASP A 347 11.57 -10.25 24.07
N ILE A 348 10.88 -11.26 23.54
CA ILE A 348 10.59 -12.53 24.20
C ILE A 348 11.54 -13.57 23.63
N ARG A 349 12.22 -14.31 24.51
CA ARG A 349 13.01 -15.47 24.10
C ARG A 349 12.15 -16.72 24.22
N VAL A 350 12.09 -17.49 23.15
CA VAL A 350 11.41 -18.78 23.14
C VAL A 350 12.40 -19.91 22.90
N LEU A 351 12.16 -21.02 23.58
CA LEU A 351 12.86 -22.28 23.36
C LEU A 351 11.94 -23.20 22.56
N ILE A 352 12.44 -23.68 21.43
CA ILE A 352 11.71 -24.54 20.49
C ILE A 352 12.39 -25.91 20.50
N GLN A 353 11.59 -26.93 20.74
CA GLN A 353 12.00 -28.33 20.60
C GLN A 353 11.63 -28.81 19.19
N PRO A 354 12.62 -29.20 18.37
CA PRO A 354 12.38 -29.82 17.07
C PRO A 354 11.55 -31.11 17.17
N ASP A 355 10.69 -31.37 16.18
CA ASP A 355 9.95 -32.64 16.09
C ASP A 355 10.87 -33.79 15.61
N GLU A 356 11.85 -33.47 14.77
CA GLU A 356 12.94 -34.38 14.36
C GLU A 356 14.22 -34.04 15.15
N PRO A 357 14.95 -35.03 15.70
CA PRO A 357 16.15 -34.78 16.48
C PRO A 357 17.21 -34.02 15.65
N LEU A 358 17.75 -32.96 16.24
CA LEU A 358 18.73 -32.08 15.60
C LEU A 358 20.15 -32.39 16.09
N ASP A 359 21.07 -32.61 15.14
CA ASP A 359 22.49 -32.87 15.43
C ASP A 359 23.15 -31.63 16.06
N SER A 360 23.90 -31.85 17.14
CA SER A 360 24.76 -30.88 17.80
C SER A 360 25.72 -30.12 16.86
N LYS A 361 26.05 -30.66 15.67
CA LYS A 361 26.87 -29.96 14.65
C LYS A 361 26.26 -28.65 14.14
N PHE A 362 24.95 -28.48 14.29
CA PHE A 362 24.28 -27.25 13.88
C PHE A 362 24.34 -26.16 14.97
N ALA A 363 24.91 -26.44 16.14
CA ALA A 363 25.04 -25.48 17.24
C ALA A 363 25.64 -24.15 16.78
N GLY A 364 25.03 -23.05 17.21
CA GLY A 364 25.43 -21.69 16.87
C GLY A 364 25.06 -21.25 15.45
N ARG A 365 24.48 -22.12 14.61
CA ARG A 365 24.02 -21.70 13.28
C ARG A 365 22.78 -20.81 13.40
N PRO A 366 22.68 -19.74 12.59
CA PRO A 366 21.48 -18.93 12.49
C PRO A 366 20.29 -19.76 12.00
N VAL A 367 19.11 -19.46 12.53
CA VAL A 367 17.85 -20.11 12.17
C VAL A 367 16.79 -19.04 11.97
N GLU A 368 16.07 -19.13 10.84
CA GLU A 368 14.84 -18.37 10.64
C GLU A 368 13.67 -19.16 11.23
N VAL A 369 12.87 -18.52 12.09
CA VAL A 369 11.71 -19.16 12.74
C VAL A 369 10.46 -18.38 12.43
N ASN A 370 9.45 -19.09 11.95
CA ASN A 370 8.16 -18.54 11.54
C ASN A 370 7.05 -19.26 12.33
N SER A 371 6.18 -18.47 12.96
CA SER A 371 4.95 -18.96 13.58
C SER A 371 3.79 -18.63 12.66
N ASP A 372 3.13 -19.65 12.12
CA ASP A 372 1.92 -19.48 11.30
C ASP A 372 0.69 -19.70 12.18
N ARG A 373 -0.11 -18.64 12.33
CA ARG A 373 -1.38 -18.65 13.05
C ARG A 373 -2.59 -18.53 12.13
N GLY A 374 -2.44 -18.88 10.87
CA GLY A 374 -3.52 -18.87 9.89
C GLY A 374 -4.76 -19.67 10.31
N PRO A 375 -5.90 -19.49 9.62
CA PRO A 375 -7.12 -20.23 9.87
C PRO A 375 -6.93 -21.71 9.52
N ASN A 376 -6.37 -22.45 10.45
CA ASN A 376 -6.39 -23.91 10.49
C ASN A 376 -7.51 -24.38 11.43
N LEU A 377 -7.80 -25.69 11.44
CA LEU A 377 -8.86 -26.25 12.28
C LEU A 377 -8.67 -25.87 13.76
N ASN A 378 -7.42 -25.84 14.24
CA ASN A 378 -7.07 -25.47 15.61
C ASN A 378 -7.30 -23.98 15.90
N TRP A 379 -7.06 -23.08 14.94
CA TRP A 379 -7.35 -21.66 15.06
C TRP A 379 -8.85 -21.39 15.18
N LEU A 380 -9.68 -22.12 14.42
CA LEU A 380 -11.14 -22.06 14.53
C LEU A 380 -11.61 -22.57 15.90
N ILE A 381 -11.04 -23.67 16.39
CA ILE A 381 -11.35 -24.26 17.70
C ILE A 381 -10.89 -23.33 18.84
N ASP A 382 -9.67 -22.82 18.80
CA ASP A 382 -9.12 -21.89 19.81
C ASP A 382 -9.90 -20.58 19.84
N LYS A 383 -10.32 -20.07 18.68
CA LYS A 383 -11.15 -18.85 18.61
C LYS A 383 -12.57 -19.11 19.10
N ALA A 384 -13.15 -20.29 18.83
CA ALA A 384 -14.43 -20.70 19.39
C ALA A 384 -14.36 -20.88 20.91
N MET A 385 -13.29 -21.48 21.45
CA MET A 385 -13.09 -21.61 22.89
C MET A 385 -12.79 -20.26 23.58
N ALA A 386 -12.00 -19.39 22.94
CA ALA A 386 -11.70 -18.05 23.47
C ALA A 386 -12.90 -17.08 23.40
N SER A 387 -13.90 -17.36 22.55
CA SER A 387 -15.14 -16.57 22.47
C SER A 387 -16.27 -17.08 23.38
N GLY A 388 -15.98 -18.07 24.23
CA GLY A 388 -16.92 -18.54 25.24
C GLY A 388 -18.06 -19.36 24.64
N LEU A 389 -17.75 -20.63 24.35
CA LEU A 389 -18.73 -21.71 24.40
C LEU A 389 -18.55 -22.48 25.70
#